data_AF-A0A2N3BUW8-F1
#
_entry.id   AF-A0A2N3BUW8-F1
#
_cell.length_a   1.000
_cell.length_b   1.000
_cell.length_c   1.000
_cell.angle_alpha   90.00
_cell.angle_beta   90.00
_cell.angle_gamma   90.00
#
_symmetry.space_group_name_H-M   'P 1'
#
loop_
_entity.id
_entity.type
_entity.pdbx_description
1 polymer ?
#
loop_
_entity_poly.entity_id
_entity_poly.type
_entity_poly.pdbx_seq_one_letter_code
_entity_poly.pdbx_strand_id
1 'polypeptide(L)'
;MFDTSLECLLVHCQGEIGKVVTGGAPEVPGATILDKMNHINRVDDALRRFVSFEPRAHAVQTVNLLLSPCRGDADAAFIVLQADRAHPMSGSNAICVVTALLETGRVKMAEPETLVRLDTAAGLVVARARCENGRCLSVSLDNVAAFVVALDAPVRTGRFGTFTAELIGETMVGPCRAVLPRITGQAWIYGREELRISPDDPFPAGFALSDTWGPEVGDL
;
A
#
# COMPACT_ATOMS: atom_id res chain seq x y z
N MET A 1 17.04 -16.61 1.25
CA MET A 1 17.37 -15.59 2.27
C MET A 1 18.22 -14.55 1.60
N PHE A 2 17.84 -13.28 1.67
CA PHE A 2 18.60 -12.19 1.07
C PHE A 2 19.83 -11.91 1.94
N ASP A 3 21.01 -11.80 1.32
CA ASP A 3 22.28 -11.46 2.00
C ASP A 3 22.38 -9.95 2.28
N THR A 4 21.23 -9.27 2.32
CA THR A 4 21.10 -7.81 2.17
C THR A 4 20.08 -7.25 3.15
N SER A 5 20.34 -6.02 3.57
CA SER A 5 19.40 -5.21 4.35
C SER A 5 18.28 -4.65 3.48
N LEU A 6 17.12 -4.40 4.07
CA LEU A 6 16.02 -3.65 3.44
C LEU A 6 16.01 -2.23 3.97
N GLU A 7 15.93 -1.26 3.07
CA GLU A 7 15.79 0.15 3.41
C GLU A 7 14.32 0.56 3.37
N CYS A 8 13.82 1.07 4.49
CA CYS A 8 12.43 1.44 4.66
C CYS A 8 12.27 2.93 5.01
N LEU A 9 11.30 3.57 4.39
CA LEU A 9 10.76 4.85 4.84
C LEU A 9 9.55 4.58 5.72
N LEU A 10 9.52 5.24 6.89
CA LEU A 10 8.41 5.15 7.81
C LEU A 10 7.44 6.29 7.50
N VAL A 11 6.25 5.95 7.03
CA VAL A 11 5.24 6.90 6.53
C VAL A 11 3.89 6.56 7.11
N HIS A 12 3.10 7.58 7.44
CA HIS A 12 1.68 7.38 7.76
C HIS A 12 0.79 8.31 6.93
N CYS A 13 -0.40 7.84 6.56
CA CYS A 13 -1.46 8.63 5.93
C CYS A 13 -2.61 8.77 6.92
N GLN A 14 -2.83 9.97 7.44
CA GLN A 14 -3.90 10.25 8.42
C GLN A 14 -3.95 9.27 9.62
N GLY A 15 -2.78 8.83 10.08
CA GLY A 15 -2.62 7.88 11.20
C GLY A 15 -2.41 6.42 10.77
N GLU A 16 -2.77 6.05 9.54
CA GLU A 16 -2.58 4.70 9.02
C GLU A 16 -1.12 4.52 8.55
N ILE A 17 -0.41 3.54 9.12
CA ILE A 17 1.00 3.26 8.78
C ILE A 17 1.09 2.57 7.42
N GLY A 18 1.86 3.18 6.52
CA GLY A 18 2.23 2.61 5.22
C GLY A 18 3.74 2.71 5.02
N LYS A 19 4.50 1.83 5.68
CA LYS A 19 5.96 1.73 5.52
C LYS A 19 6.28 1.48 4.05
N VAL A 20 7.33 2.10 3.50
CA VAL A 20 7.69 1.94 2.09
C VAL A 20 9.08 1.34 2.00
N VAL A 21 9.20 0.13 1.44
CA VAL A 21 10.48 -0.50 1.13
C VAL A 21 11.03 0.15 -0.14
N THR A 22 12.20 0.77 -0.01
CA THR A 22 12.81 1.59 -1.07
C THR A 22 14.14 1.06 -1.58
N GLY A 23 14.68 0.00 -0.98
CA GLY A 23 15.93 -0.64 -1.37
C GLY A 23 16.10 -2.01 -0.74
N GLY A 24 16.91 -2.86 -1.39
CA GLY A 24 17.32 -4.17 -0.87
C GLY A 24 16.35 -5.34 -1.07
N ALA A 25 15.12 -5.06 -1.53
CA ALA A 25 14.14 -6.11 -1.79
C ALA A 25 14.54 -6.97 -3.00
N PRO A 26 14.22 -8.27 -3.00
CA PRO A 26 14.41 -9.13 -4.16
C PRO A 26 13.55 -8.73 -5.35
N GLU A 27 13.98 -9.16 -6.54
CA GLU A 27 13.08 -9.18 -7.68
C GLU A 27 11.96 -10.20 -7.47
N VAL A 28 10.74 -9.77 -7.74
CA VAL A 28 9.55 -10.64 -7.74
C VAL A 28 9.26 -11.07 -9.18
N PRO A 29 9.23 -12.39 -9.48
CA PRO A 29 8.90 -12.89 -10.82
C PRO A 29 7.49 -12.51 -11.27
N GLY A 30 7.34 -12.15 -12.55
CA GLY A 30 6.04 -11.83 -13.15
C GLY A 30 6.14 -10.78 -14.25
N ALA A 31 5.28 -10.91 -15.27
CA ALA A 31 5.23 -9.99 -16.42
C ALA A 31 4.40 -8.73 -16.12
N THR A 32 3.45 -8.83 -15.18
CA THR A 32 2.62 -7.72 -14.70
C THR A 32 2.73 -7.58 -13.18
N ILE A 33 2.32 -6.43 -12.62
CA ILE A 33 2.25 -6.26 -11.16
C ILE A 33 1.27 -7.26 -10.53
N LEU A 34 0.21 -7.64 -11.26
CA LEU A 34 -0.71 -8.70 -10.85
C LEU A 34 -0.02 -10.07 -10.77
N ASP A 35 0.81 -10.43 -11.75
CA ASP A 35 1.59 -11.68 -11.71
C ASP A 35 2.55 -11.71 -10.53
N LYS A 36 3.24 -10.58 -10.28
CA LYS A 36 4.16 -10.44 -9.15
C LYS A 36 3.44 -10.57 -7.81
N MET A 37 2.28 -9.92 -7.65
CA MET A 37 1.44 -10.07 -6.46
C MET A 37 0.95 -11.52 -6.29
N ASN A 38 0.53 -12.17 -7.37
CA ASN A 38 0.11 -13.56 -7.34
C ASN A 38 1.26 -14.51 -7.00
N HIS A 39 2.49 -14.22 -7.44
CA HIS A 39 3.68 -14.97 -7.05
C HIS A 39 3.90 -14.88 -5.54
N ILE A 40 3.82 -13.67 -4.96
CA ILE A 40 3.94 -13.49 -3.50
C ILE A 40 2.87 -14.30 -2.76
N ASN A 41 1.63 -14.28 -3.25
CA ASN A 41 0.51 -14.93 -2.57
C ASN A 41 0.45 -16.46 -2.75
N ARG A 42 1.09 -17.03 -3.77
CA ARG A 42 0.91 -18.45 -4.15
C ARG A 42 2.18 -19.26 -4.25
N VAL A 43 3.35 -18.62 -4.35
CA VAL A 43 4.62 -19.28 -4.62
C VAL A 43 5.63 -18.99 -3.51
N ASP A 44 5.88 -17.72 -3.20
CA ASP A 44 6.85 -17.32 -2.18
C ASP A 44 6.38 -16.08 -1.40
N ASP A 45 5.89 -16.30 -0.18
CA ASP A 45 5.44 -15.24 0.73
C ASP A 45 6.51 -14.81 1.75
N ALA A 46 7.75 -15.26 1.61
CA ALA A 46 8.81 -15.07 2.61
C ALA A 46 9.09 -13.58 2.88
N LEU A 47 9.16 -12.75 1.84
CA LEU A 47 9.36 -11.31 2.00
C LEU A 47 8.21 -10.66 2.76
N ARG A 48 6.96 -11.01 2.43
CA ARG A 48 5.76 -10.49 3.09
C ARG A 48 5.80 -10.83 4.58
N ARG A 49 6.05 -12.09 4.92
CA ARG A 49 6.18 -12.51 6.32
C ARG A 49 7.30 -11.77 7.04
N PHE A 50 8.47 -11.65 6.41
CA PHE A 50 9.62 -10.96 6.98
C PHE A 50 9.32 -9.50 7.36
N VAL A 51 8.53 -8.78 6.54
CA VAL A 51 8.22 -7.36 6.77
C VAL A 51 6.89 -7.11 7.50
N SER A 52 6.04 -8.12 7.64
CA SER A 52 4.70 -8.00 8.26
C SER A 52 4.54 -8.77 9.56
N PHE A 53 5.46 -9.67 9.93
CA PHE A 53 5.42 -10.43 11.19
C PHE A 53 6.47 -9.97 12.21
N GLU A 54 6.13 -10.12 13.49
CA GLU A 54 7.04 -9.87 14.62
C GLU A 54 8.30 -10.74 14.46
N PRO A 55 9.49 -10.29 14.91
CA PRO A 55 9.77 -9.08 15.69
C PRO A 55 10.12 -7.85 14.83
N ARG A 56 10.06 -7.97 13.50
CA ARG A 56 10.44 -6.89 12.55
C ARG A 56 9.24 -6.04 12.15
N ALA A 57 8.10 -6.38 12.72
CA ALA A 57 6.83 -5.77 12.45
C ALA A 57 5.95 -5.71 13.69
N HIS A 58 4.98 -4.81 13.69
CA HIS A 58 3.86 -4.75 14.62
C HIS A 58 2.55 -5.12 13.91
N ALA A 59 1.58 -5.61 14.68
CA ALA A 59 0.32 -6.18 14.17
C ALA A 59 -0.48 -5.25 13.23
N VAL A 60 -0.43 -3.93 13.46
CA VAL A 60 -1.27 -2.95 12.73
C VAL A 60 -0.48 -2.18 11.66
N GLN A 61 0.49 -2.84 10.99
CA GLN A 61 1.27 -2.17 9.95
C GLN A 61 0.99 -2.72 8.56
N THR A 62 1.06 -1.81 7.58
CA THR A 62 1.16 -2.17 6.17
C THR A 62 2.54 -1.81 5.63
N VAL A 63 3.09 -2.67 4.77
CA VAL A 63 4.36 -2.44 4.08
C VAL A 63 4.12 -2.37 2.57
N ASN A 64 4.65 -1.35 1.93
CA ASN A 64 4.55 -1.10 0.50
C ASN A 64 5.88 -1.45 -0.16
N LEU A 65 5.89 -2.52 -0.94
CA LEU A 65 7.05 -2.91 -1.73
C LEU A 65 7.08 -2.07 -3.01
N LEU A 66 8.07 -1.18 -3.16
CA LEU A 66 8.30 -0.51 -4.44
C LEU A 66 8.93 -1.47 -5.46
N LEU A 67 8.47 -1.40 -6.70
CA LEU A 67 9.01 -2.15 -7.83
C LEU A 67 9.19 -1.24 -9.04
N SER A 68 9.94 -1.73 -10.03
CA SER A 68 9.89 -1.17 -11.37
C SER A 68 8.51 -1.41 -12.00
N PRO A 69 7.92 -0.40 -12.66
CA PRO A 69 6.70 -0.58 -13.44
C PRO A 69 6.84 -1.62 -14.53
N CYS A 70 5.78 -2.39 -14.76
CA CYS A 70 5.70 -3.32 -15.89
C CYS A 70 5.16 -2.65 -17.15
N ARG A 71 4.62 -1.42 -17.01
CA ARG A 71 4.06 -0.61 -18.09
C ARG A 71 4.87 0.66 -18.33
N GLY A 72 4.99 1.06 -19.59
CA GLY A 72 5.83 2.21 -20.01
C GLY A 72 5.22 3.59 -19.74
N ASP A 73 3.95 3.66 -19.37
CA ASP A 73 3.21 4.89 -19.05
C ASP A 73 3.04 5.12 -17.54
N ALA A 74 3.76 4.36 -16.69
CA ALA A 74 3.76 4.55 -15.23
C ALA A 74 5.10 5.06 -14.70
N ASP A 75 5.04 5.87 -13.66
CA ASP A 75 6.20 6.50 -13.03
C ASP A 75 6.79 5.62 -11.91
N ALA A 76 5.96 4.81 -11.24
CA ALA A 76 6.36 3.88 -10.20
C ALA A 76 5.36 2.72 -10.08
N ALA A 77 5.77 1.64 -9.41
CA ALA A 77 4.89 0.52 -9.06
C ALA A 77 5.03 0.16 -7.59
N PHE A 78 3.96 -0.37 -7.02
CA PHE A 78 4.02 -0.91 -5.66
C PHE A 78 3.05 -2.07 -5.43
N ILE A 79 3.38 -2.92 -4.46
CA ILE A 79 2.52 -3.98 -3.95
C ILE A 79 2.32 -3.76 -2.44
N VAL A 80 1.08 -3.86 -2.00
CA VAL A 80 0.69 -3.75 -0.58
C VAL A 80 0.88 -5.10 0.10
N LEU A 81 1.69 -5.14 1.16
CA LEU A 81 1.98 -6.33 1.97
C LEU A 81 1.38 -6.14 3.37
N GLN A 82 0.41 -6.99 3.70
CA GLN A 82 -0.21 -7.05 5.02
C GLN A 82 0.01 -8.44 5.64
N ALA A 83 -0.32 -8.56 6.93
CA ALA A 83 -0.15 -9.79 7.69
C ALA A 83 -0.96 -10.98 7.14
N ASP A 84 -2.07 -10.72 6.45
CA ASP A 84 -2.88 -11.75 5.80
C ASP A 84 -2.32 -12.15 4.43
N ARG A 85 -2.13 -11.19 3.51
CA ARG A 85 -1.68 -11.43 2.13
C ARG A 85 -1.16 -10.15 1.47
N ALA A 86 -0.70 -10.29 0.22
CA ALA A 86 -0.49 -9.15 -0.66
C ALA A 86 -1.81 -8.70 -1.30
N HIS A 87 -2.05 -7.39 -1.36
CA HIS A 87 -3.30 -6.79 -1.81
C HIS A 87 -3.12 -5.95 -3.08
N PRO A 88 -4.16 -5.87 -3.93
CA PRO A 88 -4.03 -5.25 -5.25
C PRO A 88 -3.99 -3.73 -5.25
N MET A 89 -4.61 -3.07 -4.26
CA MET A 89 -4.62 -1.62 -4.08
C MET A 89 -4.98 -1.28 -2.63
N SER A 90 -4.39 -0.23 -2.07
CA SER A 90 -4.87 0.43 -0.85
C SER A 90 -4.68 1.95 -0.95
N GLY A 91 -5.74 2.72 -0.68
CA GLY A 91 -5.75 4.17 -0.88
C GLY A 91 -4.78 4.93 0.05
N SER A 92 -4.84 4.67 1.36
CA SER A 92 -3.93 5.28 2.34
C SER A 92 -2.46 4.96 2.02
N ASN A 93 -2.20 3.72 1.62
CA ASN A 93 -0.86 3.26 1.24
C ASN A 93 -0.35 3.87 -0.06
N ALA A 94 -1.21 4.02 -1.08
CA ALA A 94 -0.85 4.74 -2.30
C ALA A 94 -0.50 6.21 -2.01
N ILE A 95 -1.19 6.86 -1.07
CA ILE A 95 -0.85 8.22 -0.61
C ILE A 95 0.53 8.23 0.06
N CYS A 96 0.82 7.27 0.96
CA CYS A 96 2.15 7.12 1.57
C CYS A 96 3.26 6.95 0.51
N VAL A 97 3.03 6.08 -0.48
CA VAL A 97 3.96 5.82 -1.57
C VAL A 97 4.22 7.08 -2.39
N VAL A 98 3.19 7.82 -2.79
CA VAL A 98 3.35 9.05 -3.58
C VAL A 98 4.12 10.11 -2.80
N THR A 99 3.77 10.32 -1.53
CA THR A 99 4.52 11.24 -0.66
C THR A 99 5.98 10.83 -0.55
N ALA A 100 6.26 9.54 -0.31
CA ALA A 100 7.60 9.01 -0.23
C ALA A 100 8.42 9.22 -1.53
N LEU A 101 7.82 8.92 -2.68
CA LEU A 101 8.47 9.06 -3.98
C LEU A 101 8.83 10.51 -4.29
N LEU A 102 7.92 11.45 -4.00
CA LEU A 102 8.12 12.87 -4.28
C LEU A 102 9.11 13.52 -3.32
N GLU A 103 8.94 13.33 -2.00
CA GLU A 103 9.79 13.99 -1.00
C GLU A 103 11.20 13.40 -0.93
N THR A 104 11.42 12.19 -1.46
CA THR A 104 12.78 11.62 -1.64
C THR A 104 13.38 11.87 -3.02
N GLY A 105 12.67 12.56 -3.91
CA GLY A 105 13.15 12.88 -5.26
C GLY A 105 13.26 11.67 -6.19
N ARG A 106 12.69 10.51 -5.84
CA ARG A 106 12.62 9.33 -6.71
C ARG A 106 11.70 9.56 -7.91
N VAL A 107 10.65 10.37 -7.71
CA VAL A 107 9.86 10.98 -8.79
C VAL A 107 10.08 12.49 -8.72
N LYS A 108 10.35 13.12 -9.87
CA LYS A 108 10.60 14.56 -9.94
C LYS A 108 9.34 15.34 -9.54
N MET A 109 9.44 16.11 -8.46
CA MET A 109 8.37 17.01 -8.01
C MET A 109 8.27 18.25 -8.91
N ALA A 110 7.04 18.61 -9.26
CA ALA A 110 6.65 19.87 -9.90
C ALA A 110 5.63 20.60 -9.02
N GLU A 111 5.72 21.93 -8.98
CA GLU A 111 4.83 22.80 -8.19
C GLU A 111 3.96 23.66 -9.14
N PRO A 112 2.70 23.96 -8.77
CA PRO A 112 2.02 23.64 -7.50
C PRO A 112 1.45 22.21 -7.44
N GLU A 113 1.59 21.44 -8.53
CA GLU A 113 0.98 20.12 -8.65
C GLU A 113 1.89 19.15 -9.43
N THR A 114 2.01 17.93 -8.93
CA THR A 114 2.68 16.81 -9.61
C THR A 114 1.67 15.69 -9.89
N LEU A 115 1.69 15.14 -11.11
CA LEU A 115 0.99 13.90 -11.45
C LEU A 115 1.96 12.73 -11.33
N VAL A 116 1.53 11.67 -10.61
CA VAL A 116 2.28 10.42 -10.46
C VAL A 116 1.38 9.27 -10.88
N ARG A 117 1.82 8.46 -11.83
CA ARG A 117 1.11 7.29 -12.34
C ARG A 117 1.66 6.03 -11.68
N LEU A 118 0.82 5.34 -10.93
CA LEU A 118 1.17 4.12 -10.20
C LEU A 118 0.68 2.89 -10.96
N ASP A 119 1.60 2.00 -11.30
CA ASP A 119 1.28 0.65 -11.78
C ASP A 119 0.97 -0.26 -10.58
N THR A 120 -0.29 -0.63 -10.42
CA THR A 120 -0.76 -1.48 -9.32
C THR A 120 -1.35 -2.78 -9.87
N ALA A 121 -1.50 -3.81 -9.03
CA ALA A 121 -2.16 -5.05 -9.46
C ALA A 121 -3.66 -4.86 -9.78
N ALA A 122 -4.28 -3.75 -9.33
CA ALA A 122 -5.64 -3.38 -9.73
C ALA A 122 -5.68 -2.61 -11.07
N GLY A 123 -4.54 -2.13 -11.58
CA GLY A 123 -4.43 -1.29 -12.77
C GLY A 123 -3.69 0.02 -12.52
N LEU A 124 -3.75 0.92 -13.51
CA LEU A 124 -3.13 2.24 -13.41
C LEU A 124 -3.93 3.13 -12.46
N VAL A 125 -3.26 3.69 -11.46
CA VAL A 125 -3.84 4.70 -10.56
C VAL A 125 -3.13 6.02 -10.81
N VAL A 126 -3.88 7.09 -11.04
CA VAL A 126 -3.33 8.44 -11.23
C VAL A 126 -3.44 9.20 -9.92
N ALA A 127 -2.30 9.58 -9.36
CA ALA A 127 -2.20 10.38 -8.16
C ALA A 127 -1.88 11.84 -8.53
N ARG A 128 -2.64 12.77 -7.96
CA ARG A 128 -2.44 14.22 -8.11
C ARG A 128 -1.99 14.78 -6.77
N ALA A 129 -0.71 15.12 -6.68
CA ALA A 129 -0.09 15.65 -5.48
C ALA A 129 -0.03 17.17 -5.54
N ARG A 130 -0.56 17.85 -4.53
CA ARG A 130 -0.31 19.28 -4.31
C ARG A 130 1.05 19.44 -3.65
N CYS A 131 1.92 20.22 -4.27
CA CYS A 131 3.30 20.38 -3.85
C CYS A 131 3.65 21.84 -3.62
N GLU A 132 4.41 22.11 -2.57
CA GLU A 132 4.87 23.46 -2.24
C GLU A 132 6.16 23.38 -1.39
N ASN A 133 7.15 24.20 -1.74
CA ASN A 133 8.44 24.27 -1.03
C ASN A 133 9.12 22.89 -0.87
N GLY A 134 9.05 22.05 -1.90
CA GLY A 134 9.64 20.70 -1.89
C GLY A 134 8.88 19.68 -1.03
N ARG A 135 7.65 19.98 -0.59
CA ARG A 135 6.82 19.07 0.23
C ARG A 135 5.58 18.61 -0.53
N CYS A 136 5.13 17.38 -0.24
CA CYS A 136 3.87 16.85 -0.75
C CYS A 136 2.74 17.13 0.27
N LEU A 137 1.94 18.18 0.03
CA LEU A 137 0.93 18.65 0.98
C LEU A 137 -0.33 17.79 1.03
N SER A 138 -0.72 17.21 -0.11
CA SER A 138 -1.88 16.31 -0.20
C SER A 138 -1.83 15.51 -1.49
N VAL A 139 -2.40 14.32 -1.49
CA VAL A 139 -2.51 13.47 -2.68
C VAL A 139 -3.98 13.11 -2.90
N SER A 140 -4.48 13.36 -4.10
CA SER A 140 -5.77 12.87 -4.58
C SER A 140 -5.55 11.69 -5.53
N LEU A 141 -6.19 10.56 -5.25
CA LEU A 141 -6.10 9.36 -6.09
C LEU A 141 -7.34 9.23 -6.95
N ASP A 142 -7.15 9.13 -8.26
CA ASP A 142 -8.15 8.67 -9.21
C ASP A 142 -8.09 7.15 -9.23
N ASN A 143 -8.94 6.51 -8.43
CA ASN A 143 -8.90 5.07 -8.28
C ASN A 143 -9.48 4.37 -9.51
N VAL A 144 -9.17 3.08 -9.64
CA VAL A 144 -9.78 2.21 -10.63
C VAL A 144 -11.30 2.20 -10.48
N ALA A 145 -11.98 1.97 -11.59
CA ALA A 145 -13.43 1.92 -11.58
C ALA A 145 -13.93 0.85 -10.61
N ALA A 146 -14.74 1.28 -9.64
CA ALA A 146 -15.39 0.42 -8.68
C ALA A 146 -16.84 0.20 -9.11
N PHE A 147 -17.49 -0.89 -8.70
CA PHE A 147 -18.92 -1.10 -8.96
C PHE A 147 -19.68 -1.13 -7.64
N VAL A 148 -20.94 -0.69 -7.69
CA VAL A 148 -21.80 -0.66 -6.52
C VAL A 148 -22.28 -2.08 -6.25
N VAL A 149 -21.86 -2.65 -5.11
CA VAL A 149 -22.42 -3.91 -4.61
C VAL A 149 -23.73 -3.64 -3.85
N ALA A 150 -23.82 -2.52 -3.13
CA ALA A 150 -25.02 -2.06 -2.43
C ALA A 150 -24.99 -0.52 -2.27
N LEU A 151 -26.15 0.12 -2.40
CA LEU A 151 -26.34 1.54 -2.08
C LEU A 151 -26.83 1.69 -0.64
N ASP A 152 -26.45 2.79 0.01
CA ASP A 152 -26.93 3.19 1.34
C ASP A 152 -26.78 2.11 2.42
N ALA A 153 -25.82 1.20 2.24
CA ALA A 153 -25.59 0.09 3.15
C ALA A 153 -25.07 0.62 4.49
N PRO A 154 -25.78 0.39 5.61
CA PRO A 154 -25.31 0.82 6.92
C PRO A 154 -24.11 -0.03 7.35
N VAL A 155 -22.94 0.59 7.47
CA VAL A 155 -21.74 -0.04 8.04
C VAL A 155 -21.85 0.07 9.56
N ARG A 156 -22.30 -1.01 10.19
CA ARG A 156 -22.43 -1.09 11.65
C ARG A 156 -21.12 -1.52 12.27
N THR A 157 -20.55 -0.68 13.11
CA THR A 157 -19.37 -1.02 13.91
C THR A 157 -19.74 -1.10 15.38
N GLY A 158 -19.18 -2.09 16.09
CA GLY A 158 -19.48 -2.30 17.51
C GLY A 158 -19.04 -1.13 18.39
N ARG A 159 -17.94 -0.45 18.03
CA ARG A 159 -17.31 0.61 18.84
C ARG A 159 -17.63 2.03 18.39
N PHE A 160 -17.93 2.24 17.11
CA PHE A 160 -17.99 3.59 16.52
C PHE A 160 -19.36 3.93 15.93
N GLY A 161 -20.37 3.08 16.13
CA GLY A 161 -21.73 3.30 15.66
C GLY A 161 -21.93 2.89 14.20
N THR A 162 -23.02 3.37 13.61
CA THR A 162 -23.38 3.08 12.21
C THR A 162 -22.94 4.22 11.32
N PHE A 163 -22.22 3.91 10.25
CA PHE A 163 -21.85 4.87 9.22
C PHE A 163 -22.62 4.57 7.93
N THR A 164 -23.00 5.62 7.20
CA THR A 164 -23.61 5.50 5.88
C THR A 164 -22.57 5.93 4.84
N ALA A 165 -22.25 5.05 3.91
CA ALA A 165 -21.46 5.39 2.73
C ALA A 165 -22.41 5.75 1.58
N GLU A 166 -22.28 6.96 1.04
CA GLU A 166 -23.14 7.47 -0.02
C GLU A 166 -22.41 7.50 -1.37
N LEU A 167 -23.12 7.15 -2.44
CA LEU A 167 -22.61 7.27 -3.80
C LEU A 167 -23.01 8.60 -4.44
N ILE A 168 -22.00 9.39 -4.86
CA ILE A 168 -22.22 10.73 -5.43
C ILE A 168 -22.18 10.81 -6.97
N GLY A 169 -21.94 9.71 -7.70
CA GLY A 169 -21.97 9.70 -9.16
C GLY A 169 -21.54 8.37 -9.81
N GLU A 170 -22.01 8.13 -11.05
CA GLU A 170 -21.79 6.87 -11.78
C GLU A 170 -20.99 7.07 -13.09
N THR A 171 -20.39 5.97 -13.57
CA THR A 171 -19.79 5.80 -14.89
C THR A 171 -20.10 4.41 -15.45
N MET A 172 -19.68 4.10 -16.68
CA MET A 172 -19.81 2.78 -17.31
C MET A 172 -18.44 2.16 -17.59
N VAL A 173 -18.25 0.90 -17.21
CA VAL A 173 -17.10 0.06 -17.61
C VAL A 173 -17.63 -1.14 -18.38
N GLY A 174 -17.54 -1.09 -19.71
CA GLY A 174 -18.23 -2.06 -20.56
C GLY A 174 -19.74 -2.05 -20.29
N PRO A 175 -20.38 -3.20 -20.05
CA PRO A 175 -21.81 -3.26 -19.71
C PRO A 175 -22.12 -2.95 -18.23
N CYS A 176 -21.10 -2.76 -17.37
CA CYS A 176 -21.29 -2.64 -15.93
C CYS A 176 -21.36 -1.18 -15.47
N ARG A 177 -22.38 -0.86 -14.65
CA ARG A 177 -22.42 0.42 -13.91
C ARG A 177 -21.29 0.43 -12.88
N ALA A 178 -20.54 1.52 -12.87
CA ALA A 178 -19.38 1.73 -12.03
C ALA A 178 -19.39 3.14 -11.43
N VAL A 179 -18.43 3.42 -10.56
CA VAL A 179 -18.23 4.69 -9.88
C VAL A 179 -16.73 4.98 -9.96
N LEU A 180 -16.38 6.26 -10.09
CA LEU A 180 -14.98 6.71 -10.11
C LEU A 180 -14.69 7.39 -8.77
N PRO A 181 -14.25 6.64 -7.75
CA PRO A 181 -14.00 7.25 -6.45
C PRO A 181 -12.69 8.04 -6.52
N ARG A 182 -12.73 9.27 -6.01
CA ARG A 182 -11.55 10.07 -5.70
C ARG A 182 -11.39 10.18 -4.19
N ILE A 183 -10.25 9.76 -3.68
CA ILE A 183 -9.89 9.88 -2.26
C ILE A 183 -8.73 10.86 -2.14
N THR A 184 -8.83 11.82 -1.24
CA THR A 184 -7.76 12.78 -0.96
C THR A 184 -7.30 12.63 0.48
N GLY A 185 -5.99 12.60 0.69
CA GLY A 185 -5.40 12.57 2.01
C GLY A 185 -4.03 13.22 2.05
N GLN A 186 -3.41 13.14 3.22
CA GLN A 186 -2.07 13.65 3.47
C GLN A 186 -1.28 12.58 4.19
N ALA A 187 -0.01 12.47 3.85
CA ALA A 187 0.93 11.59 4.51
C ALA A 187 2.18 12.34 4.95
N TRP A 188 2.90 11.75 5.91
CA TRP A 188 4.11 12.30 6.49
C TRP A 188 5.15 11.20 6.64
N ILE A 189 6.36 11.46 6.14
CA ILE A 189 7.53 10.64 6.44
C ILE A 189 8.00 11.03 7.84
N TYR A 190 8.00 10.08 8.78
CA TYR A 190 8.37 10.31 10.17
C TYR A 190 9.70 9.63 10.55
N GLY A 191 10.26 8.81 9.67
CA GLY A 191 11.53 8.16 9.96
C GLY A 191 12.05 7.29 8.82
N ARG A 192 13.18 6.64 9.10
CA ARG A 192 13.80 5.62 8.25
C ARG A 192 14.18 4.43 9.12
N GLU A 193 14.15 3.26 8.54
CA GLU A 193 14.51 2.01 9.19
C GLU A 193 15.32 1.15 8.22
N GLU A 194 16.26 0.38 8.76
CA GLU A 194 17.00 -0.64 8.03
C GLU A 194 16.70 -2.00 8.66
N LEU A 195 16.06 -2.90 7.91
CA LEU A 195 15.78 -4.27 8.38
C LEU A 195 16.90 -5.21 7.92
N ARG A 196 17.36 -6.07 8.83
CA ARG A 196 18.41 -7.07 8.54
C ARG A 196 17.96 -8.45 9.00
N ILE A 197 18.53 -9.48 8.37
CA ILE A 197 18.37 -10.86 8.79
C ILE A 197 19.75 -11.46 9.11
N SER A 198 19.90 -12.00 10.30
CA SER A 198 21.11 -12.72 10.67
C SER A 198 20.98 -14.20 10.24
N PRO A 199 22.06 -14.87 9.80
CA PRO A 199 22.00 -16.30 9.44
C PRO A 199 21.59 -17.23 10.60
N ASP A 200 21.85 -16.82 11.84
CA ASP A 200 21.54 -17.54 13.08
C ASP A 200 20.27 -17.04 13.78
N ASP A 201 19.49 -16.18 13.11
CA ASP A 201 18.24 -15.67 13.64
C ASP A 201 17.22 -16.81 13.85
N PRO A 202 16.70 -17.02 15.08
CA PRO A 202 15.75 -18.10 15.35
C PRO A 202 14.34 -17.83 14.81
N PHE A 203 14.04 -16.61 14.35
CA PHE A 203 12.74 -16.20 13.80
C PHE A 203 12.88 -15.61 12.39
N PRO A 204 13.44 -16.37 11.43
CA PRO A 204 13.73 -15.84 10.10
C PRO A 204 12.45 -15.54 9.29
N ALA A 205 11.37 -16.28 9.55
CA ALA A 205 10.06 -16.10 8.92
C ALA A 205 9.08 -15.26 9.77
N GLY A 206 9.54 -14.76 10.92
CA GLY A 206 8.72 -14.07 11.92
C GLY A 206 7.61 -14.94 12.53
N PHE A 207 6.86 -14.35 13.45
CA PHE A 207 5.64 -14.93 14.04
C PHE A 207 4.52 -13.89 14.04
N ALA A 208 3.28 -14.34 13.86
CA ALA A 208 2.12 -13.46 13.96
C ALA A 208 1.62 -13.46 15.39
N LEU A 209 1.41 -12.28 15.96
CA LEU A 209 0.55 -12.12 17.12
C LEU A 209 -0.89 -12.00 16.61
N SER A 210 -1.84 -12.62 17.30
CA SER A 210 -3.26 -12.40 17.02
C SER A 210 -3.56 -10.91 17.16
N ASP A 211 -4.25 -10.33 16.17
CA ASP A 211 -4.80 -8.97 16.29
C ASP A 211 -5.61 -8.88 17.59
N THR A 212 -5.46 -7.82 18.38
CA THR A 212 -6.26 -7.57 19.58
C THR A 212 -7.76 -7.42 19.25
N TRP A 213 -8.10 -7.24 17.97
CA TRP A 213 -9.45 -7.02 17.46
C TRP A 213 -9.87 -8.09 16.43
N GLY A 214 -9.88 -9.36 16.85
CA GLY A 214 -10.42 -10.46 16.04
C GLY A 214 -11.10 -11.55 16.89
N PRO A 215 -11.91 -12.43 16.30
CA PRO A 215 -12.51 -13.56 17.01
C PRO A 215 -11.46 -14.55 17.56
N GLU A 216 -10.22 -14.49 17.07
CA GLU A 216 -9.11 -15.41 17.39
C GLU A 216 -8.28 -14.98 18.62
N VAL A 217 -8.65 -13.88 19.30
CA VAL A 217 -7.95 -13.32 20.48
C VAL A 217 -7.90 -14.27 21.70
N GLY A 218 -8.68 -15.36 21.68
CA GLY A 218 -8.82 -16.29 22.83
C GLY A 218 -8.38 -17.74 22.60
N ASP A 219 -7.97 -18.12 21.38
CA ASP A 219 -7.71 -19.53 21.02
C ASP A 219 -6.21 -19.86 20.79
N LEU A 220 -5.31 -19.13 21.45
CA LEU A 220 -3.88 -19.46 21.55
C LEU A 220 -3.52 -20.04 22.92
#